data_AF-A0AAD0KIW1-F1
#
_entry.id   AF-A0AAD0KIW1-F1
#
_cell.length_a   1.000
_cell.length_b   1.000
_cell.length_c   1.000
_cell.angle_alpha   90.00
_cell.angle_beta   90.00
_cell.angle_gamma   90.00
#
_symmetry.space_group_name_H-M   'P 1'
#
loop_
_entity.id
_entity.type
_entity.pdbx_description
1 polymer ?
#
loop_
_entity_poly.entity_id
_entity_poly.type
_entity_poly.pdbx_seq_one_letter_code
_entity_poly.pdbx_strand_id
1 'polypeptide(L)'
;MKHTHMNTEIGQPAILNPSQVYPTVSFTPCVNGRVAGELIFDRTKLVTELPETPMVKDSLMEWTPLGTADLLGTYELRMTLKQDGAAPQYDSYYFTVLDPKSIPAGQSTIAFLGNDGMMMYIGDYRGNQILDFSNAGYRGGGVEIPNIPVKSTVLPLDGDATERIQVAIDQLAMLPLDKDGFRGAVLLKKRQI
;
A
#
# COMPACT_ATOMS: atom_id res chain seq x y z
N MET A 1 -2.76 -11.23 -16.15
CA MET A 1 -4.20 -10.91 -16.00
C MET A 1 -4.65 -10.13 -17.21
N LYS A 2 -5.91 -10.30 -17.65
CA LYS A 2 -6.51 -9.61 -18.79
C LYS A 2 -7.97 -9.31 -18.49
N HIS A 3 -8.46 -8.17 -18.97
CA HIS A 3 -9.87 -7.80 -18.94
C HIS A 3 -10.12 -6.69 -19.96
N THR A 4 -11.29 -6.68 -20.61
CA THR A 4 -11.59 -5.75 -21.72
C THR A 4 -11.59 -4.28 -21.30
N HIS A 5 -11.92 -3.99 -20.04
CA HIS A 5 -12.15 -2.64 -19.54
C HIS A 5 -11.25 -2.22 -18.38
N MET A 6 -10.22 -3.02 -18.05
CA MET A 6 -9.31 -2.73 -16.94
C MET A 6 -7.87 -2.71 -17.44
N ASN A 7 -7.08 -1.74 -16.96
CA ASN A 7 -5.67 -1.66 -17.28
C ASN A 7 -4.89 -2.77 -16.52
N THR A 8 -4.00 -3.45 -17.23
CA THR A 8 -3.14 -4.52 -16.69
C THR A 8 -1.66 -4.24 -16.95
N GLU A 9 -1.27 -2.98 -17.05
CA GLU A 9 0.11 -2.53 -17.14
C GLU A 9 0.67 -2.21 -15.75
N ILE A 10 1.94 -2.54 -15.53
CA ILE A 10 2.63 -2.23 -14.27
C ILE A 10 2.72 -0.70 -14.12
N GLY A 11 2.40 -0.20 -12.93
CA GLY A 11 2.36 1.21 -12.61
C GLY A 11 1.10 1.97 -13.04
N GLN A 12 0.17 1.31 -13.75
CA GLN A 12 -1.14 1.89 -14.09
C GLN A 12 -2.22 1.31 -13.17
N PRO A 13 -3.18 2.13 -12.70
CA PRO A 13 -4.18 1.68 -11.75
C PRO A 13 -5.10 0.61 -12.39
N ALA A 14 -5.23 -0.53 -11.72
CA ALA A 14 -6.07 -1.64 -12.17
C ALA A 14 -7.52 -1.44 -11.68
N ILE A 15 -8.28 -0.65 -12.42
CA ILE A 15 -9.66 -0.28 -12.09
C ILE A 15 -10.67 -1.13 -12.86
N LEU A 16 -11.62 -1.72 -12.15
CA LEU A 16 -12.77 -2.43 -12.71
C LEU A 16 -14.07 -1.69 -12.33
N ASN A 17 -14.99 -1.53 -13.28
CA ASN A 17 -16.29 -0.93 -12.96
C ASN A 17 -17.16 -1.92 -12.15
N PRO A 18 -18.05 -1.43 -11.28
CA PRO A 18 -18.96 -2.29 -10.53
C PRO A 18 -19.82 -3.18 -11.45
N SER A 19 -20.18 -4.36 -10.95
CA SER A 19 -21.01 -5.37 -11.63
C SER A 19 -20.43 -5.92 -12.93
N GLN A 20 -19.16 -5.66 -13.23
CA GLN A 20 -18.44 -6.38 -14.29
C GLN A 20 -18.02 -7.77 -13.82
N VAL A 21 -17.84 -8.69 -14.77
CA VAL A 21 -17.23 -9.99 -14.47
C VAL A 21 -15.79 -9.81 -13.99
N TYR A 22 -15.30 -10.73 -13.18
CA TYR A 22 -13.94 -10.66 -12.68
C TYR A 22 -12.90 -10.82 -13.81
N PRO A 23 -11.70 -10.24 -13.65
CA PRO A 23 -10.63 -10.38 -14.63
C PRO A 23 -10.16 -11.83 -14.81
N THR A 24 -9.78 -12.18 -16.04
CA THR A 24 -9.21 -13.48 -16.37
C THR A 24 -7.70 -13.48 -16.11
N VAL A 25 -7.18 -14.52 -15.48
CA VAL A 25 -5.74 -14.79 -15.46
C VAL A 25 -5.38 -15.71 -16.61
N SER A 26 -4.56 -15.22 -17.54
CA SER A 26 -3.95 -16.01 -18.60
C SER A 26 -2.50 -16.31 -18.25
N PHE A 27 -2.09 -17.58 -18.27
CA PHE A 27 -0.70 -17.99 -18.04
C PHE A 27 -0.38 -19.30 -18.76
N THR A 28 0.90 -19.54 -19.03
CA THR A 28 1.39 -20.80 -19.62
C THR A 28 2.28 -21.50 -18.60
N PRO A 29 1.88 -22.64 -18.03
CA PRO A 29 2.68 -23.35 -17.03
C PRO A 29 3.98 -23.89 -17.64
N CYS A 30 5.10 -23.74 -16.94
CA CYS A 30 6.38 -24.36 -17.33
C CYS A 30 6.48 -25.85 -16.96
N VAL A 31 5.50 -26.36 -16.19
CA VAL A 31 5.45 -27.72 -15.64
C VAL A 31 4.01 -28.22 -15.58
N ASN A 32 3.84 -29.55 -15.54
CA ASN A 32 2.55 -30.15 -15.20
C ASN A 32 2.28 -29.97 -13.70
N GLY A 33 1.02 -29.83 -13.33
CA GLY A 33 0.65 -29.67 -11.93
C GLY A 33 -0.83 -29.35 -11.77
N ARG A 34 -1.16 -28.60 -10.72
CA ARG A 34 -2.51 -28.12 -10.42
C ARG A 34 -2.46 -26.67 -9.95
N VAL A 35 -3.50 -25.91 -10.23
CA VAL A 35 -3.70 -24.55 -9.72
C VAL A 35 -5.02 -24.47 -8.97
N ALA A 36 -5.01 -23.84 -7.81
CA ALA A 36 -6.19 -23.47 -7.04
C ALA A 36 -6.08 -22.01 -6.61
N GLY A 37 -7.16 -21.41 -6.13
CA GLY A 37 -7.12 -19.98 -5.87
C GLY A 37 -8.32 -19.44 -5.14
N GLU A 38 -8.16 -18.23 -4.66
CA GLU A 38 -9.09 -17.55 -3.77
C GLU A 38 -9.20 -16.11 -4.23
N LEU A 39 -10.43 -15.64 -4.44
CA LEU A 39 -10.69 -14.23 -4.62
C LEU A 39 -11.06 -13.64 -3.26
N ILE A 40 -10.29 -12.66 -2.79
CA ILE A 40 -10.40 -12.05 -1.47
C ILE A 40 -10.69 -10.57 -1.63
N PHE A 41 -11.67 -10.07 -0.90
CA PHE A 41 -12.05 -8.66 -0.83
C PHE A 41 -11.50 -8.01 0.44
N ASP A 42 -10.94 -6.81 0.30
CA ASP A 42 -10.36 -6.00 1.38
C ASP A 42 -9.48 -6.83 2.33
N ARG A 43 -8.61 -7.65 1.73
CA ARG A 43 -7.60 -8.51 2.36
C ARG A 43 -8.11 -9.61 3.28
N THR A 44 -9.40 -9.64 3.60
CA THR A 44 -9.94 -10.45 4.71
C THR A 44 -11.13 -11.31 4.32
N LYS A 45 -11.99 -10.84 3.40
CA LYS A 45 -13.23 -11.54 3.06
C LYS A 45 -13.00 -12.44 1.85
N LEU A 46 -13.08 -13.75 2.03
CA LEU A 46 -13.18 -14.67 0.91
C LEU A 46 -14.49 -14.40 0.14
N VAL A 47 -14.35 -14.09 -1.15
CA VAL A 47 -15.47 -13.83 -2.06
C VAL A 47 -15.88 -15.12 -2.75
N THR A 48 -14.91 -15.82 -3.33
CA THR A 48 -15.12 -17.11 -3.99
C THR A 48 -13.81 -17.88 -4.08
N GLU A 49 -13.90 -19.20 -4.07
CA GLU A 49 -12.79 -20.09 -4.39
C GLU A 49 -12.85 -20.45 -5.87
N LEU A 50 -11.68 -20.57 -6.48
CA LEU A 50 -11.55 -21.12 -7.81
C LEU A 50 -11.06 -22.58 -7.67
N PRO A 51 -11.79 -23.54 -8.26
CA PRO A 51 -11.55 -24.95 -8.02
C PRO A 51 -10.19 -25.39 -8.55
N GLU A 52 -9.61 -26.38 -7.87
CA GLU A 52 -8.30 -26.91 -8.24
C GLU A 52 -8.34 -27.58 -9.63
N THR A 53 -7.63 -26.98 -10.58
CA THR A 53 -7.66 -27.34 -12.00
C THR A 53 -6.30 -27.88 -12.44
N PRO A 54 -6.24 -28.98 -13.22
CA PRO A 54 -4.98 -29.46 -13.78
C PRO A 54 -4.31 -28.43 -14.68
N MET A 55 -3.00 -28.29 -14.54
CA MET A 55 -2.14 -27.49 -15.41
C MET A 55 -1.34 -28.43 -16.30
N VAL A 56 -1.32 -28.14 -17.60
CA VAL A 56 -0.50 -28.85 -18.57
C VAL A 56 0.64 -27.94 -18.99
N LYS A 57 1.87 -28.48 -18.93
CA LYS A 57 3.08 -27.78 -19.36
C LYS A 57 2.92 -27.25 -20.79
N ASP A 58 3.35 -26.01 -21.00
CA ASP A 58 3.36 -25.30 -22.28
C ASP A 58 1.96 -25.06 -22.90
N SER A 59 0.88 -25.36 -22.16
CA SER A 59 -0.50 -25.08 -22.60
C SER A 59 -0.97 -23.75 -22.01
N LEU A 60 -1.46 -22.84 -22.86
CA LEU A 60 -2.13 -21.63 -22.39
C LEU A 60 -3.34 -22.02 -21.53
N MET A 61 -3.41 -21.45 -20.34
CA MET A 61 -4.55 -21.55 -19.45
C MET A 61 -5.17 -20.18 -19.26
N GLU A 62 -6.49 -20.13 -19.32
CA GLU A 62 -7.29 -18.95 -18.99
C GLU A 62 -8.23 -19.32 -17.85
N TRP A 63 -8.22 -18.51 -16.80
CA TRP A 63 -8.88 -18.86 -15.56
C TRP A 63 -9.53 -17.62 -14.95
N THR A 64 -10.85 -17.70 -14.79
CA THR A 64 -11.69 -16.54 -14.40
C THR A 64 -12.49 -16.91 -13.15
N PRO A 65 -12.45 -16.09 -12.08
CA PRO A 65 -13.33 -16.27 -10.94
C PRO A 65 -14.81 -16.16 -11.35
N LEU A 66 -15.68 -16.96 -10.74
CA LEU A 66 -17.12 -16.91 -11.02
C LEU A 66 -17.77 -15.70 -10.34
N GLY A 67 -18.75 -15.10 -11.01
CA GLY A 67 -19.57 -14.01 -10.47
C GLY A 67 -19.18 -12.62 -10.99
N THR A 68 -19.65 -11.61 -10.27
CA THR A 68 -19.54 -10.19 -10.63
C THR A 68 -18.98 -9.35 -9.49
N ALA A 69 -18.27 -8.30 -9.85
CA ALA A 69 -17.59 -7.38 -8.95
C ALA A 69 -18.56 -6.36 -8.33
N ASP A 70 -19.35 -6.82 -7.36
CA ASP A 70 -20.45 -6.01 -6.80
C ASP A 70 -20.08 -5.21 -5.53
N LEU A 71 -18.92 -5.47 -4.91
CA LEU A 71 -18.44 -4.70 -3.76
C LEU A 71 -17.40 -3.68 -4.24
N LEU A 72 -17.52 -2.43 -3.78
CA LEU A 72 -16.51 -1.41 -4.03
C LEU A 72 -15.33 -1.63 -3.09
N GLY A 73 -14.11 -1.60 -3.60
CA GLY A 73 -12.90 -1.83 -2.81
C GLY A 73 -11.87 -2.66 -3.54
N THR A 74 -10.86 -3.13 -2.81
CA THR A 74 -9.72 -3.83 -3.41
C THR A 74 -9.89 -5.33 -3.32
N TYR A 75 -9.68 -6.00 -4.45
CA TYR A 75 -9.69 -7.44 -4.58
C TYR A 75 -8.27 -7.96 -4.77
N GLU A 76 -8.03 -9.13 -4.20
CA GLU A 76 -6.80 -9.92 -4.33
C GLU A 76 -7.19 -11.32 -4.82
N LEU A 77 -6.69 -11.70 -5.99
CA LEU A 77 -6.75 -13.07 -6.48
C LEU A 77 -5.46 -13.79 -6.09
N ARG A 78 -5.54 -14.65 -5.08
CA ARG A 78 -4.44 -15.51 -4.66
C ARG A 78 -4.48 -16.81 -5.43
N MET A 79 -3.33 -17.20 -5.97
CA MET A 79 -3.15 -18.44 -6.70
C MET A 79 -2.17 -19.33 -5.96
N THR A 80 -2.50 -20.60 -5.84
CA THR A 80 -1.62 -21.65 -5.33
C THR A 80 -1.35 -22.63 -6.45
N LEU A 81 -0.10 -22.71 -6.88
CA LEU A 81 0.38 -23.66 -7.89
C LEU A 81 1.07 -24.83 -7.19
N LYS A 82 0.62 -26.05 -7.48
CA LYS A 82 1.12 -27.30 -6.91
C LYS A 82 1.75 -28.15 -8.00
N GLN A 83 2.94 -28.66 -7.74
CA GLN A 83 3.63 -29.63 -8.58
C GLN A 83 4.05 -30.82 -7.70
N ASP A 84 3.97 -32.02 -8.25
CA ASP A 84 4.38 -33.23 -7.54
C ASP A 84 5.87 -33.15 -7.14
N GLY A 85 6.13 -33.44 -5.86
CA GLY A 85 7.48 -33.43 -5.30
C GLY A 85 8.08 -32.04 -5.05
N ALA A 86 7.33 -30.95 -5.25
CA ALA A 86 7.78 -29.60 -4.99
C ALA A 86 6.89 -28.89 -3.94
N ALA A 87 7.45 -27.87 -3.28
CA ALA A 87 6.66 -27.00 -2.41
C ALA A 87 5.67 -26.17 -3.25
N PRO A 88 4.46 -25.88 -2.73
CA PRO A 88 3.51 -25.00 -3.41
C PRO A 88 4.11 -23.62 -3.67
N GLN A 89 3.82 -23.07 -4.83
CA GLN A 89 4.18 -21.71 -5.23
C GLN A 89 2.94 -20.82 -5.18
N TYR A 90 3.14 -19.54 -4.89
CA TYR A 90 2.06 -18.58 -4.76
C TYR A 90 2.26 -17.41 -5.72
N ASP A 91 1.18 -16.96 -6.32
CA ASP A 91 1.14 -15.70 -7.08
C ASP A 91 -0.11 -14.92 -6.68
N SER A 92 -0.07 -13.61 -6.83
CA SER A 92 -1.17 -12.74 -6.43
C SER A 92 -1.35 -11.60 -7.41
N TYR A 93 -2.61 -11.32 -7.69
CA TYR A 93 -3.02 -10.26 -8.60
C TYR A 93 -4.09 -9.42 -7.95
N TYR A 94 -4.08 -8.12 -8.24
CA TYR A 94 -4.94 -7.15 -7.57
C TYR A 94 -5.78 -6.40 -8.60
N PHE A 95 -6.94 -5.90 -8.16
CA PHE A 95 -7.71 -4.90 -8.88
C PHE A 95 -8.61 -4.17 -7.88
N THR A 96 -8.98 -2.94 -8.20
CA THR A 96 -9.90 -2.15 -7.38
C THR A 96 -11.20 -1.94 -8.14
N VAL A 97 -12.31 -2.22 -7.48
CA VAL A 97 -13.65 -2.00 -8.01
C VAL A 97 -14.13 -0.63 -7.54
N LEU A 98 -14.30 0.29 -8.48
CA LEU A 98 -14.86 1.61 -8.25
C LEU A 98 -15.49 2.16 -9.53
N ASP A 99 -16.43 3.09 -9.39
CA ASP A 99 -16.86 3.91 -10.52
C ASP A 99 -15.83 5.04 -10.71
N PRO A 100 -15.11 5.12 -11.84
CA PRO A 100 -14.17 6.22 -12.09
C PRO A 100 -14.80 7.62 -11.98
N LYS A 101 -16.12 7.75 -12.15
CA LYS A 101 -16.85 9.01 -11.98
C LYS A 101 -16.94 9.45 -10.52
N SER A 102 -16.68 8.56 -9.55
CA SER A 102 -16.61 8.92 -8.13
C SER A 102 -15.32 9.62 -7.76
N ILE A 103 -14.30 9.64 -8.64
CA ILE A 103 -13.05 10.34 -8.41
C ILE A 103 -13.29 11.84 -8.59
N PRO A 104 -12.97 12.70 -7.59
CA PRO A 104 -13.19 14.13 -7.71
C PRO A 104 -12.48 14.75 -8.91
N ALA A 105 -13.16 15.67 -9.60
CA ALA A 105 -12.62 16.33 -10.78
C ALA A 105 -11.29 17.04 -10.48
N GLY A 106 -10.30 16.85 -11.36
CA GLY A 106 -8.96 17.42 -11.22
C GLY A 106 -8.02 16.65 -10.28
N GLN A 107 -8.46 15.50 -9.74
CA GLN A 107 -7.61 14.61 -8.96
C GLN A 107 -7.06 13.45 -9.79
N SER A 108 -6.02 12.79 -9.28
CA SER A 108 -5.39 11.65 -9.93
C SER A 108 -6.18 10.38 -9.72
N THR A 109 -6.12 9.44 -10.67
CA THR A 109 -6.75 8.12 -10.53
C THR A 109 -5.96 7.14 -9.67
N ILE A 110 -4.71 7.46 -9.32
CA ILE A 110 -3.85 6.62 -8.46
C ILE A 110 -3.91 7.02 -6.99
N ALA A 111 -4.21 8.29 -6.71
CA ALA A 111 -4.33 8.84 -5.37
C ALA A 111 -5.30 10.03 -5.38
N PHE A 112 -6.39 9.93 -4.61
CA PHE A 112 -7.43 10.94 -4.55
C PHE A 112 -8.14 10.92 -3.19
N LEU A 113 -8.88 11.97 -2.89
CA LEU A 113 -9.70 12.07 -1.71
C LEU A 113 -11.02 11.31 -1.92
N GLY A 114 -11.30 10.34 -1.05
CA GLY A 114 -12.58 9.65 -0.96
C GLY A 114 -13.69 10.57 -0.45
N ASN A 115 -14.94 10.12 -0.58
CA ASN A 115 -16.11 10.86 -0.12
C ASN A 115 -16.17 11.04 1.40
N ASP A 116 -15.43 10.22 2.14
CA ASP A 116 -15.24 10.28 3.59
C ASP A 116 -14.12 11.26 4.00
N GLY A 117 -13.46 11.90 3.04
CA GLY A 117 -12.32 12.78 3.29
C GLY A 117 -11.00 12.03 3.55
N MET A 118 -10.96 10.71 3.33
CA MET A 118 -9.76 9.90 3.49
C MET A 118 -9.04 9.75 2.15
N MET A 119 -7.70 9.62 2.18
CA MET A 119 -6.95 9.37 0.95
C MET A 119 -7.16 7.93 0.48
N MET A 120 -7.59 7.79 -0.77
CA MET A 120 -7.70 6.54 -1.50
C MET A 120 -6.45 6.35 -2.37
N TYR A 121 -5.92 5.13 -2.38
CA TYR A 121 -4.78 4.75 -3.21
C TYR A 121 -5.15 3.54 -4.05
N ILE A 122 -4.95 3.62 -5.37
CA ILE A 122 -5.25 2.53 -6.30
C ILE A 122 -3.93 1.95 -6.81
N GLY A 123 -3.76 0.66 -6.58
CA GLY A 123 -2.61 -0.09 -7.07
C GLY A 123 -2.77 -0.58 -8.51
N ASP A 124 -1.65 -1.00 -9.08
CA ASP A 124 -1.66 -1.78 -10.32
C ASP A 124 -2.05 -3.24 -10.06
N TYR A 125 -2.11 -4.03 -11.13
CA TYR A 125 -2.53 -5.43 -11.06
C TYR A 125 -1.54 -6.36 -10.31
N ARG A 126 -0.33 -5.86 -9.98
CA ARG A 126 0.69 -6.55 -9.17
C ARG A 126 0.68 -6.06 -7.71
N GLY A 127 -0.21 -5.13 -7.36
CA GLY A 127 -0.33 -4.57 -6.02
C GLY A 127 0.68 -3.45 -5.75
N ASN A 128 1.40 -2.96 -6.77
CA ASN A 128 2.23 -1.78 -6.61
C ASN A 128 1.33 -0.57 -6.46
N GLN A 129 1.50 0.20 -5.38
CA GLN A 129 0.72 1.39 -5.09
C GLN A 129 1.61 2.47 -4.49
N ILE A 130 1.15 3.72 -4.51
CA ILE A 130 1.80 4.80 -3.77
C ILE A 130 1.78 4.43 -2.28
N LEU A 131 2.92 4.64 -1.61
CA LEU A 131 3.04 4.41 -0.18
C LEU A 131 2.12 5.38 0.58
N ASP A 132 1.39 4.84 1.55
CA ASP A 132 0.60 5.67 2.46
C ASP A 132 1.53 6.27 3.53
N PHE A 133 1.65 7.60 3.50
CA PHE A 133 2.43 8.38 4.48
C PHE A 133 1.55 8.99 5.58
N SER A 134 0.28 8.60 5.70
CA SER A 134 -0.65 9.09 6.73
C SER A 134 -0.12 8.93 8.16
N ASN A 135 0.70 7.91 8.41
CA ASN A 135 1.34 7.64 9.70
C ASN A 135 2.73 8.30 9.87
N ALA A 136 3.15 9.17 8.96
CA ALA A 136 4.40 9.92 9.13
C ALA A 136 4.21 11.08 10.12
N GLY A 137 5.13 11.26 11.06
CA GLY A 137 5.16 12.41 11.96
C GLY A 137 5.23 12.03 13.44
N TYR A 138 5.10 13.04 14.32
CA TYR A 138 5.17 12.84 15.77
C TYR A 138 4.09 11.87 16.23
N ARG A 139 4.49 10.79 16.92
CA ARG A 139 3.59 9.71 17.37
C ARG A 139 2.68 9.15 16.26
N GLY A 140 3.19 9.09 15.02
CA GLY A 140 2.43 8.57 13.87
C GLY A 140 1.54 9.61 13.18
N GLY A 141 1.75 10.91 13.41
CA GLY A 141 1.06 11.99 12.67
C GLY A 141 -0.37 12.30 13.14
N GLY A 142 -1.02 11.39 13.87
CA GLY A 142 -2.39 11.57 14.41
C GLY A 142 -2.49 12.38 15.71
N VAL A 143 -1.39 12.96 16.18
CA VAL A 143 -1.35 13.77 17.41
C VAL A 143 -0.70 15.11 17.10
N GLU A 144 -1.27 16.19 17.65
CA GLU A 144 -0.70 17.53 17.54
C GLU A 144 0.75 17.54 18.07
N ILE A 145 1.64 18.25 17.36
CA ILE A 145 3.03 18.41 17.80
C ILE A 145 3.02 19.24 19.10
N PRO A 146 3.56 18.70 20.22
CA PRO A 146 3.48 19.39 21.49
C PRO A 146 4.38 20.62 21.53
N ASN A 147 3.91 21.69 22.16
CA ASN A 147 4.71 22.88 22.43
C ASN A 147 5.59 22.66 23.66
N ILE A 148 6.82 22.21 23.45
CA ILE A 148 7.77 21.90 24.52
C ILE A 148 8.66 23.10 24.83
N PRO A 149 8.87 23.46 26.11
CA PRO A 149 9.78 24.54 26.49
C PRO A 149 11.21 24.32 25.97
N VAL A 150 11.78 25.35 25.35
CA VAL A 150 13.18 25.34 24.90
C VAL A 150 14.11 25.35 26.12
N LYS A 151 15.06 24.43 26.15
CA LYS A 151 16.08 24.31 27.22
C LYS A 151 17.51 24.45 26.71
N SER A 152 17.72 24.25 25.40
CA SER A 152 18.99 24.49 24.73
C SER A 152 18.75 25.15 23.37
N THR A 153 19.64 26.05 22.94
CA THR A 153 19.56 26.72 21.64
C THR A 153 20.87 26.55 20.90
N VAL A 154 20.81 26.03 19.68
CA VAL A 154 21.96 25.90 18.79
C VAL A 154 21.89 27.01 17.75
N LEU A 155 22.93 27.83 17.68
CA LEU A 155 23.06 28.89 16.70
C LEU A 155 23.64 28.33 15.38
N PRO A 156 23.20 28.86 14.23
CA PRO A 156 23.74 28.49 12.93
C PRO A 156 25.14 29.11 12.79
N LEU A 157 26.13 28.26 12.54
CA LEU A 157 27.51 28.63 12.24
C LEU A 157 27.91 27.96 10.92
N ASP A 158 28.95 28.47 10.26
CA ASP A 158 29.46 27.85 9.04
C ASP A 158 30.04 26.45 9.32
N GLY A 159 29.88 25.55 8.36
CA GLY A 159 30.34 24.16 8.44
C GLY A 159 29.35 23.18 9.09
N ASP A 160 29.81 21.95 9.30
CA ASP A 160 29.02 20.87 9.89
C ASP A 160 28.58 21.21 11.33
N ALA A 161 27.32 20.91 11.63
CA ALA A 161 26.68 21.14 12.93
C ALA A 161 26.44 19.86 13.73
N THR A 162 26.80 18.69 13.21
CA THR A 162 26.54 17.37 13.81
C THR A 162 26.97 17.32 15.28
N GLU A 163 28.23 17.67 15.57
CA GLU A 163 28.75 17.66 16.95
C GLU A 163 28.02 18.67 17.86
N ARG A 164 27.76 19.88 17.37
CA ARG A 164 27.07 20.93 18.16
C ARG A 164 25.64 20.53 18.51
N ILE A 165 24.94 19.91 17.57
CA ILE A 165 23.58 19.38 17.79
C ILE A 165 23.64 18.21 18.78
N GLN A 166 24.59 17.30 18.62
CA GLN A 166 24.74 16.15 19.51
C GLN A 166 25.02 16.59 20.96
N VAL A 167 25.93 17.54 21.17
CA VAL A 167 26.21 18.10 22.51
C VAL A 167 24.95 18.70 23.14
N ALA A 168 24.13 19.43 22.38
CA ALA A 168 22.88 19.98 22.89
C ALA A 168 21.86 18.91 23.26
N ILE A 169 21.80 17.81 22.49
CA ILE A 169 20.96 16.63 22.79
C ILE A 169 21.46 15.94 24.07
N ASP A 170 22.76 15.72 24.20
CA ASP A 170 23.37 15.05 25.36
C ASP A 170 23.13 15.85 26.65
N GLN A 171 23.26 17.18 26.58
CA GLN A 171 22.92 18.08 27.68
C GLN A 171 21.45 17.95 28.11
N LEU A 172 20.55 17.88 27.12
CA LEU A 172 19.12 17.76 27.37
C LEU A 172 18.75 16.37 27.93
N ALA A 173 19.45 15.32 27.50
CA ALA A 173 19.24 13.95 27.95
C ALA A 173 19.52 13.77 29.46
N MET A 174 20.35 14.63 30.05
CA MET A 174 20.65 14.61 31.49
C MET A 174 19.53 15.19 32.38
N LEU A 175 18.59 15.96 31.81
CA LEU A 175 17.49 16.55 32.60
C LEU A 175 16.44 15.51 32.95
N PRO A 176 15.80 15.55 34.14
CA PRO A 176 14.69 14.65 34.45
C PRO A 176 13.52 14.86 33.48
N LEU A 177 12.75 13.80 33.27
CA LEU A 177 11.48 13.90 32.55
C LEU A 177 10.51 14.77 33.35
N ASP A 178 9.76 15.62 32.66
CA ASP A 178 8.63 16.35 33.22
C ASP A 178 7.39 15.45 33.35
N LYS A 179 6.30 16.03 33.86
CA LYS A 179 5.01 15.35 34.04
C LYS A 179 4.40 14.78 32.75
N ASP A 180 4.80 15.32 31.60
CA ASP A 180 4.28 14.94 30.28
C ASP A 180 5.27 14.02 29.53
N GLY A 181 6.41 13.68 30.15
CA GLY A 181 7.41 12.77 29.62
C GLY A 181 8.45 13.43 28.71
N PHE A 182 8.69 14.74 28.84
CA PHE A 182 9.69 15.47 28.05
C PHE A 182 10.85 15.98 28.91
N ARG A 183 12.02 16.14 28.29
CA ARG A 183 13.21 16.77 28.93
C ARG A 183 13.38 18.24 28.52
N GLY A 184 12.54 18.72 27.61
CA GLY A 184 12.65 20.02 26.94
C GLY A 184 12.85 19.88 25.44
N ALA A 185 13.09 21.01 24.77
CA ALA A 185 13.41 21.06 23.34
C ALA A 185 14.77 21.70 23.09
N VAL A 186 15.48 21.20 22.06
CA VAL A 186 16.63 21.89 21.44
C VAL A 186 16.10 22.76 20.30
N LEU A 187 16.30 24.07 20.40
CA LEU A 187 15.94 25.00 19.35
C LEU A 187 17.10 25.17 18.37
N LEU A 188 16.88 24.83 17.10
CA LEU A 188 17.78 25.19 16.01
C LEU A 188 17.37 26.55 15.46
N LYS A 189 18.21 27.57 15.64
CA LYS A 189 17.94 28.90 15.08
C LYS A 189 18.20 28.91 13.58
N LYS A 190 17.31 29.54 12.82
CA LYS A 190 17.58 29.87 11.41
C LYS A 190 18.75 30.85 11.30
N ARG A 191 19.53 30.77 10.22
CA ARG A 191 20.54 31.78 9.89
C ARG A 191 19.83 33.14 9.77
N GLN A 192 20.32 34.13 10.50
CA GLN A 192 19.89 35.51 10.29
C GLN A 192 20.65 36.00 9.06
N ILE A 193 19.88 36.39 8.04
CA ILE A 193 20.38 37.04 6.82
C ILE A 193 20.18 38.53 7.00
#